data_AF-A0A1Z9Z3L7-F1
#
_entry.id   AF-A0A1Z9Z3L7-F1
#
_cell.length_a   1.000
_cell.length_b   1.000
_cell.length_c   1.000
_cell.angle_alpha   90.00
_cell.angle_beta   90.00
_cell.angle_gamma   90.00
#
_symmetry.space_group_name_H-M   'P 1'
#
loop_
_entity.id
_entity.type
_entity.pdbx_description
1 polymer ?
#
loop_
_entity_poly.entity_id
_entity_poly.type
_entity_poly.pdbx_seq_one_letter_code
_entity_poly.pdbx_strand_id
1 'polypeptide(L)'
;MDKSNQNPKPYNPELAITSNFYVPHAEANHLNAQDVIYNLVTSAKNISIASWNCFDDGETLNINHKIVAELIFEIQTKLEMIEKLLPMAFKDDVEG
;
A
#
# COMPACT_ATOMS: atom_id res chain seq x y z
N MET A 1 -30.37 29.01 -17.80
CA MET A 1 -29.73 28.87 -16.48
C MET A 1 -29.81 27.41 -16.11
N ASP A 2 -28.78 26.63 -16.48
CA ASP A 2 -28.69 25.21 -16.12
C ASP A 2 -28.26 25.10 -14.66
N LYS A 3 -29.13 24.51 -13.83
CA LYS A 3 -28.81 24.22 -12.42
C LYS A 3 -27.93 22.97 -12.40
N SER A 4 -26.63 23.16 -12.15
CA SER A 4 -25.69 22.10 -11.84
C SER A 4 -26.22 21.28 -10.64
N ASN A 5 -26.70 20.06 -10.89
CA ASN A 5 -27.03 19.05 -9.88
C ASN A 5 -25.72 18.47 -9.33
N GLN A 6 -24.99 19.25 -8.55
CA GLN A 6 -23.93 18.72 -7.69
C GLN A 6 -24.52 18.48 -6.31
N ASN A 7 -25.17 17.32 -6.13
CA ASN A 7 -25.34 16.78 -4.78
C ASN A 7 -23.92 16.51 -4.24
N PRO A 8 -23.44 17.24 -3.22
CA PRO A 8 -22.16 16.93 -2.61
C PRO A 8 -22.35 15.59 -1.92
N LYS A 9 -21.86 14.51 -2.52
CA LYS A 9 -21.80 13.22 -1.84
C LYS A 9 -20.95 13.43 -0.58
N PRO A 10 -21.41 13.02 0.61
CA PRO A 10 -20.63 13.14 1.82
C PRO A 10 -19.30 12.40 1.64
N TYR A 11 -18.21 13.02 2.10
CA TYR A 11 -16.89 12.40 2.11
C TYR A 11 -16.97 11.05 2.84
N ASN A 12 -16.67 9.96 2.14
CA ASN A 12 -16.60 8.63 2.72
C ASN A 12 -15.13 8.18 2.78
N PRO A 13 -14.46 8.29 3.94
CA PRO A 13 -13.06 7.89 4.08
C PRO A 13 -12.84 6.39 3.85
N GLU A 14 -13.87 5.54 3.96
CA GLU A 14 -13.75 4.11 3.66
C GLU A 14 -13.45 3.84 2.18
N LEU A 15 -13.82 4.77 1.29
CA LEU A 15 -13.48 4.72 -0.14
C LEU A 15 -12.03 5.15 -0.43
N ALA A 16 -11.30 5.66 0.56
CA ALA A 16 -9.89 6.04 0.43
C ALA A 16 -8.94 4.96 0.97
N ILE A 17 -9.47 3.83 1.45
CA ILE A 17 -8.68 2.69 1.91
C ILE A 17 -8.15 1.96 0.67
N THR A 18 -6.95 2.32 0.24
CA THR A 18 -6.29 1.81 -0.99
C THR A 18 -6.19 0.29 -0.99
N SER A 19 -6.00 -0.34 0.17
CA SER A 19 -6.02 -1.79 0.28
C SER A 19 -7.33 -2.40 -0.19
N ASN A 20 -8.49 -1.77 0.01
CA ASN A 20 -9.79 -2.26 -0.48
C ASN A 20 -9.90 -2.36 -2.01
N PHE A 21 -9.04 -1.65 -2.76
CA PHE A 21 -9.02 -1.67 -4.22
C PHE A 21 -7.98 -2.61 -4.82
N TYR A 22 -7.09 -3.18 -3.99
CA TYR A 22 -6.13 -4.16 -4.46
C TYR A 22 -6.76 -5.55 -4.54
N VAL A 23 -6.99 -6.01 -5.77
CA VAL A 23 -7.54 -7.34 -6.07
C VAL A 23 -6.59 -8.04 -7.05
N PRO A 24 -6.09 -9.25 -6.73
CA PRO A 24 -5.29 -10.03 -7.66
C PRO A 24 -6.06 -10.31 -8.95
N HIS A 25 -5.36 -10.39 -10.08
CA HIS A 25 -5.98 -10.77 -11.35
C HIS A 25 -6.56 -12.20 -11.25
N ALA A 26 -7.65 -12.48 -11.99
CA ALA A 26 -8.31 -13.78 -11.94
C ALA A 26 -7.39 -14.95 -12.35
N GLU A 27 -6.34 -14.67 -13.13
CA GLU A 27 -5.34 -15.65 -13.58
C GLU A 27 -4.05 -15.64 -12.73
N ALA A 28 -4.01 -14.85 -11.65
CA ALA A 28 -2.85 -14.83 -10.77
C ALA A 28 -2.69 -16.17 -10.04
N ASN A 29 -1.47 -16.68 -9.98
CA ASN A 29 -1.12 -17.90 -9.26
C ASN A 29 -0.12 -17.61 -8.13
N HIS A 30 0.22 -18.65 -7.36
CA HIS A 30 1.10 -18.53 -6.21
C HIS A 30 2.50 -17.98 -6.56
N LEU A 31 3.08 -18.36 -7.72
CA LEU A 31 4.38 -17.84 -8.17
C LEU A 31 4.32 -16.34 -8.44
N ASN A 32 3.30 -15.89 -9.16
CA ASN A 32 3.11 -14.46 -9.42
C ASN A 32 2.85 -13.68 -8.12
N ALA A 33 2.10 -14.25 -7.19
CA ALA A 33 1.85 -13.63 -5.89
C ALA A 33 3.15 -13.51 -5.07
N GLN A 34 4.00 -14.53 -5.06
CA GLN A 34 5.31 -14.49 -4.41
C GLN A 34 6.23 -13.42 -5.01
N ASP A 35 6.31 -13.32 -6.34
CA ASP A 35 7.10 -12.28 -7.02
C ASP A 35 6.61 -10.87 -6.67
N VAL A 36 5.29 -10.67 -6.65
CA VAL A 36 4.70 -9.39 -6.27
C VAL A 36 5.00 -9.06 -4.81
N ILE A 37 4.85 -10.03 -3.88
CA ILE A 37 5.20 -9.83 -2.47
C ILE A 37 6.68 -9.47 -2.32
N TYR A 38 7.57 -10.17 -3.01
CA TYR A 38 9.01 -9.87 -2.98
C TYR A 38 9.29 -8.43 -3.41
N ASN A 39 8.67 -7.97 -4.50
CA ASN A 39 8.80 -6.61 -4.98
C ASN A 39 8.23 -5.58 -4.00
N LEU A 40 7.05 -5.84 -3.41
CA LEU A 40 6.43 -4.98 -2.42
C LEU A 40 7.30 -4.84 -1.16
N VAL A 41 7.85 -5.94 -0.65
CA VAL A 41 8.76 -5.94 0.52
C VAL A 41 10.04 -5.18 0.19
N THR A 42 10.63 -5.43 -0.98
CA THR A 42 11.86 -4.75 -1.41
C THR A 42 11.64 -3.24 -1.53
N SER A 43 10.51 -2.84 -2.11
CA SER A 43 10.12 -1.43 -2.22
C SER A 43 9.87 -0.79 -0.85
N ALA A 44 9.10 -1.46 0.03
CA ALA A 44 8.84 -0.97 1.39
C ALA A 44 10.13 -0.81 2.21
N LYS A 45 11.08 -1.75 2.09
CA LYS A 45 12.42 -1.65 2.68
C LYS A 45 13.16 -0.40 2.17
N ASN A 46 13.17 -0.18 0.86
CA ASN A 46 13.86 0.97 0.27
C ASN A 46 13.24 2.30 0.73
N ILE A 47 11.90 2.36 0.82
CA ILE A 47 11.18 3.54 1.34
C ILE A 47 11.52 3.74 2.82
N SER A 48 11.58 2.68 3.62
CA SER A 48 11.97 2.76 5.03
C SER A 48 13.38 3.36 5.20
N ILE A 49 14.35 2.95 4.38
CA ILE A 49 15.69 3.52 4.37
C ILE A 49 15.65 5.01 3.98
N ALA A 50 14.87 5.36 2.95
CA ALA A 50 14.72 6.75 2.53
C ALA A 50 14.06 7.62 3.63
N SER A 51 13.04 7.08 4.30
CA SER A 51 12.39 7.72 5.45
C SER A 51 13.36 7.94 6.58
N TRP A 52 14.20 6.94 6.92
CA TRP A 52 15.23 7.07 7.96
C TRP A 52 16.22 8.19 7.63
N ASN A 53 16.66 8.28 6.37
CA ASN A 53 17.57 9.33 5.91
C ASN A 53 16.95 10.74 5.92
N CYS A 54 15.64 10.88 6.17
CA CYS A 54 15.01 12.18 6.40
C CYS A 54 15.27 12.73 7.82
N PHE A 55 15.85 11.92 8.72
CA PHE A 55 16.17 12.28 10.10
C PHE A 55 17.69 12.40 10.29
N ASP A 56 18.12 13.47 10.94
CA ASP A 56 19.48 13.62 11.47
C ASP A 56 19.61 12.80 12.74
N ASP A 57 20.69 12.01 12.81
CA ASP A 57 21.00 11.09 13.90
C ASP A 57 19.84 10.15 14.30
N GLY A 58 18.86 9.95 13.41
CA GLY A 58 17.68 9.10 13.63
C GLY A 58 16.57 9.70 14.51
N GLU A 59 16.76 10.91 15.04
CA GLU A 59 15.83 11.52 16.00
C GLU A 59 15.26 12.87 15.53
N THR A 60 16.05 13.67 14.81
CA THR A 60 15.65 15.02 14.41
C THR A 60 15.22 15.05 12.96
N LEU A 61 13.95 15.36 12.69
CA LEU A 61 13.46 15.49 11.33
C LEU A 61 14.14 16.67 10.60
N ASN A 62 14.89 16.38 9.54
CA ASN A 62 15.64 17.37 8.75
C ASN A 62 14.94 17.76 7.43
N ILE A 63 13.88 17.06 7.06
CA ILE A 63 13.09 17.30 5.83
C ILE A 63 11.65 17.70 6.19
N ASN A 64 10.89 18.26 5.24
CA ASN A 64 9.47 18.55 5.42
C ASN A 64 8.69 17.32 5.93
N HIS A 65 8.01 17.48 7.07
CA HIS A 65 7.20 16.43 7.72
C HIS A 65 6.13 15.81 6.81
N LYS A 66 5.62 16.57 5.83
CA LYS A 66 4.65 16.03 4.86
C LYS A 66 5.23 14.92 4.00
N ILE A 67 6.49 15.06 3.58
CA ILE A 67 7.17 14.04 2.77
C ILE A 67 7.31 12.75 3.57
N VAL A 68 7.73 12.84 4.83
CA VAL A 68 7.86 11.65 5.69
C VAL A 68 6.50 11.00 5.94
N ALA A 69 5.44 11.78 6.15
CA ALA A 69 4.09 11.25 6.30
C ALA A 69 3.62 10.49 5.04
N GLU A 70 3.92 11.01 3.84
CA GLU A 70 3.64 10.33 2.57
C GLU A 70 4.43 9.03 2.42
N LEU A 71 5.72 9.02 2.78
CA LEU A 71 6.54 7.81 2.74
C LEU A 71 6.04 6.73 3.72
N ILE A 72 5.60 7.13 4.92
CA ILE A 72 5.00 6.21 5.90
C ILE A 72 3.68 5.63 5.37
N PHE A 73 2.83 6.47 4.77
CA PHE A 73 1.57 6.04 4.17
C PHE A 73 1.81 5.05 3.01
N GLU A 74 2.86 5.26 2.22
CA GLU A 74 3.25 4.37 1.14
C GLU A 74 3.75 3.00 1.66
N ILE A 75 4.48 2.98 2.78
CA ILE A 75 4.85 1.74 3.48
C ILE A 75 3.61 1.01 3.97
N GLN A 76 2.68 1.70 4.63
CA GLN A 76 1.44 1.13 5.13
C GLN A 76 0.65 0.47 4.00
N THR A 77 0.44 1.20 2.89
CA THR A 77 -0.30 0.67 1.72
C THR A 77 0.34 -0.61 1.19
N LYS A 78 1.67 -0.69 1.12
CA LYS A 78 2.37 -1.91 0.67
C LYS A 78 2.18 -3.07 1.63
N LEU A 79 2.22 -2.83 2.94
CA LEU A 79 1.99 -3.87 3.94
C LEU A 79 0.57 -4.44 3.83
N GLU A 80 -0.43 -3.58 3.63
CA GLU A 80 -1.82 -4.02 3.43
C GLU A 80 -2.00 -4.80 2.11
N MET A 81 -1.28 -4.44 1.03
CA MET A 81 -1.27 -5.23 -0.21
C MET A 81 -0.61 -6.60 -0.02
N ILE A 82 0.49 -6.66 0.73
CA ILE A 82 1.16 -7.93 1.08
C ILE A 82 0.21 -8.83 1.85
N GLU A 83 -0.49 -8.30 2.87
CA GLU A 83 -1.46 -9.05 3.66
C GLU A 83 -2.52 -9.74 2.79
N LYS A 84 -3.01 -9.05 1.74
CA LYS A 84 -3.98 -9.61 0.80
C LYS A 84 -3.42 -10.69 -0.11
N LEU A 85 -2.13 -10.62 -0.46
CA LEU A 85 -1.49 -11.60 -1.34
C LEU A 85 -0.96 -12.83 -0.61
N LEU A 86 -0.62 -12.70 0.67
CA LEU A 86 -0.04 -13.79 1.47
C LEU A 86 -0.83 -15.11 1.36
N PRO A 87 -2.17 -15.13 1.43
CA PRO A 87 -2.93 -16.37 1.26
C PRO A 87 -2.78 -16.99 -0.12
N MET A 88 -2.63 -16.20 -1.19
CA MET A 88 -2.45 -16.73 -2.55
C MET A 88 -1.01 -17.22 -2.77
N ALA A 89 -0.03 -16.55 -2.16
CA ALA A 89 1.39 -16.88 -2.31
C ALA A 89 1.81 -18.15 -1.57
N PHE A 90 1.10 -18.50 -0.49
CA PHE A 90 1.50 -19.57 0.43
C PHE A 90 0.35 -20.50 0.85
N LYS A 91 -0.82 -20.43 0.22
CA LYS A 91 -1.75 -21.56 0.30
C LYS A 91 -1.12 -22.71 -0.49
N ASP A 92 -0.73 -23.75 0.23
CA ASP A 92 -0.53 -25.05 -0.36
C ASP A 92 -1.82 -25.42 -1.11
N ASP A 93 -1.68 -25.93 -2.34
CA ASP A 93 -2.76 -26.65 -3.01
C ASP A 93 -3.07 -27.89 -2.17
N VAL A 94 -3.83 -27.71 -1.08
CA VAL A 94 -4.49 -28.82 -0.40
C VAL A 94 -5.70 -29.17 -1.25
N GLU A 95 -5.42 -29.77 -2.41
CA GLU A 95 -6.39 -30.61 -3.09
C GLU A 95 -6.57 -31.87 -2.23
N GLY A 96 -7.79 -32.04 -1.74
CA GLY A 96 -8.26 -33.31 -1.17
C GLY A 96 -8.60 -34.33 -2.25
#